data_AF-A0A3S5DLH3-F1
#
_entry.id   AF-A0A3S5DLH3-F1
#
_cell.length_a   1.000
_cell.length_b   1.000
_cell.length_c   1.000
_cell.angle_alpha   90.00
_cell.angle_beta   90.00
_cell.angle_gamma   90.00
#
_symmetry.space_group_name_H-M   'P 1'
#
loop_
_entity.id
_entity.type
_entity.pdbx_description
1 polymer ?
#
loop_
_entity_poly.entity_id
_entity_poly.type
_entity_poly.pdbx_seq_one_letter_code
_entity_poly.pdbx_strand_id
1 'polypeptide(L)'
;MSFAALENYLLSQGREWERYAWIKAKAITGDADGLAQLVRPFVYRKYLDYNAYGAMRELHAQIRREVARRDMADNIKLGPGGIREAEFIAQVFQLIRGGRDRTLQLRGTRATLERLAALRLLEPAAVAELQASYAFLRNLEHRLQYLDDQQTQTLPEAPETRQKIAASMGHADWPAFLDALNEVRRKVSRHFEQVFILPSEDSASHPLSELWLDVAEQSPETRLAELGYADPAAVARQLTGLAQSQRYLQMPLAGRKQLDALMPALIEVAARFPNADDTLSRIIGLMEAISRRASYLALLTEYPQTLQRLASLYSSSVWVSAYLSRHPILLDELLDARVLYAAPDWPLLAAQLETQLAQADGDVEAKMDALRHFQHAQTFRLVAQDLAGMWTLEALSDELSRLADLVLAAAVRHAWRDIPSRHCETPRFAVIGYGKLGGKELGYASDLDIIFLYDDEHPTPPICIPGWRASCPPG
;
A
#
# COMPACT_ATOMS: atom_id res chain seq x y z
N MET A 1 -16.64 21.43 19.08
CA MET A 1 -15.53 20.59 19.60
C MET A 1 -14.23 21.37 19.38
N SER A 2 -13.32 21.42 20.37
CA SER A 2 -12.01 22.05 20.17
C SER A 2 -11.10 21.15 19.33
N PHE A 3 -10.02 21.69 18.76
CA PHE A 3 -9.03 20.88 18.03
C PHE A 3 -8.43 19.80 18.93
N ALA A 4 -8.04 20.12 20.17
CA ALA A 4 -7.54 19.12 21.12
C ALA A 4 -8.52 17.97 21.39
N ALA A 5 -9.82 18.26 21.49
CA ALA A 5 -10.84 17.23 21.67
C ALA A 5 -11.03 16.37 20.41
N LEU A 6 -10.96 16.99 19.22
CA LEU A 6 -11.01 16.26 17.95
C LEU A 6 -9.78 15.35 17.77
N GLU A 7 -8.58 15.84 18.06
CA GLU A 7 -7.34 15.08 17.98
C GLU A 7 -7.40 13.84 18.88
N ASN A 8 -7.78 14.03 20.15
CA ASN A 8 -7.93 12.91 21.09
C ASN A 8 -8.98 11.90 20.61
N TYR A 9 -10.10 12.37 20.05
CA TYR A 9 -11.12 11.49 19.48
C TYR A 9 -10.56 10.64 18.32
N LEU A 10 -9.92 11.29 17.34
CA LEU A 10 -9.38 10.59 16.16
C LEU A 10 -8.28 9.59 16.55
N LEU A 11 -7.46 9.90 17.55
CA LEU A 11 -6.40 9.01 18.03
C LEU A 11 -6.91 7.82 18.85
N SER A 12 -7.93 8.02 19.69
CA SER A 12 -8.36 7.01 20.67
C SER A 12 -9.60 6.20 20.24
N GLN A 13 -10.50 6.81 19.47
CA GLN A 13 -11.81 6.25 19.13
C GLN A 13 -12.09 6.22 17.63
N GLY A 14 -11.28 6.91 16.83
CA GLY A 14 -11.46 7.04 15.39
C GLY A 14 -11.43 5.68 14.69
N ARG A 15 -12.56 5.29 14.11
CA ARG A 15 -12.73 4.02 13.41
C ARG A 15 -12.20 4.09 11.98
N GLU A 16 -11.87 2.95 11.41
CA GLU A 16 -11.33 2.80 10.05
C GLU A 16 -12.30 3.37 9.00
N TRP A 17 -13.61 3.16 9.18
CA TRP A 17 -14.62 3.72 8.27
C TRP A 17 -14.77 5.24 8.39
N GLU A 18 -14.43 5.86 9.52
CA GLU A 18 -14.52 7.33 9.67
C GLU A 18 -13.46 8.01 8.80
N ARG A 19 -12.33 7.36 8.57
CA ARG A 19 -11.30 7.85 7.66
C ARG A 19 -11.84 8.04 6.25
N TYR A 20 -12.72 7.14 5.81
CA TYR A 20 -13.42 7.27 4.52
C TYR A 20 -14.23 8.56 4.45
N ALA A 21 -14.98 8.88 5.51
CA ALA A 21 -15.76 10.13 5.56
C ALA A 21 -14.85 11.37 5.56
N TRP A 22 -13.75 11.32 6.33
CA TRP A 22 -12.80 12.43 6.43
C TRP A 22 -12.05 12.74 5.13
N ILE A 23 -11.91 11.80 4.18
CA ILE A 23 -11.35 12.10 2.84
C ILE A 23 -12.14 13.20 2.13
N LYS A 24 -13.46 13.22 2.28
CA LYS A 24 -14.33 14.21 1.63
C LYS A 24 -14.47 15.49 2.47
N ALA A 25 -14.00 15.49 3.72
CA ALA A 25 -14.19 16.62 4.63
C ALA A 25 -13.45 17.87 4.13
N LYS A 26 -14.13 19.01 4.25
CA LYS A 26 -13.62 20.33 3.88
C LYS A 26 -14.08 21.35 4.91
N ALA A 27 -13.14 22.12 5.46
CA ALA A 27 -13.47 23.32 6.19
C ALA A 27 -14.14 24.31 5.24
N ILE A 28 -15.37 24.72 5.56
CA ILE A 28 -16.10 25.77 4.82
C ILE A 28 -15.73 27.14 5.38
N THR A 29 -15.46 27.22 6.68
CA THR A 29 -15.07 28.41 7.43
C THR A 29 -14.05 28.05 8.51
N GLY A 30 -13.39 29.05 9.10
CA GLY A 30 -12.43 28.88 10.20
C GLY A 30 -11.01 28.51 9.73
N ASP A 31 -10.21 27.99 10.66
CA ASP A 31 -8.83 27.56 10.41
C ASP A 31 -8.80 26.20 9.66
N ALA A 32 -8.80 26.30 8.34
CA ALA A 32 -8.77 25.14 7.45
C ALA A 32 -7.44 24.38 7.53
N ASP A 33 -6.33 25.10 7.71
CA ASP A 33 -4.99 24.51 7.72
C ASP A 33 -4.75 23.75 9.02
N GLY A 34 -5.15 24.31 10.17
CA GLY A 34 -5.09 23.62 11.45
C GLY A 34 -5.95 22.37 11.48
N LEU A 35 -7.17 22.41 10.93
CA LEU A 35 -8.02 21.21 10.80
C LEU A 35 -7.36 20.16 9.87
N ALA A 36 -6.77 20.60 8.75
CA ALA A 36 -6.11 19.70 7.80
C ALA A 36 -4.89 19.02 8.44
N GLN A 37 -4.06 19.77 9.18
CA GLN A 37 -2.90 19.21 9.90
C GLN A 37 -3.31 18.16 10.92
N LEU A 38 -4.45 18.34 11.59
CA LEU A 38 -4.98 17.42 12.58
C LEU A 38 -5.59 16.15 11.97
N VAL A 39 -6.37 16.30 10.90
CA VAL A 39 -7.10 15.19 10.26
C VAL A 39 -6.19 14.35 9.35
N ARG A 40 -5.21 14.99 8.69
CA ARG A 40 -4.36 14.33 7.69
C ARG A 40 -3.63 13.09 8.22
N PRO A 41 -3.01 13.08 9.42
CA PRO A 41 -2.37 11.87 9.96
C PRO A 41 -3.34 10.74 10.26
N PHE A 42 -4.60 11.06 10.60
CA PHE A 42 -5.65 10.08 10.84
C PHE A 42 -6.12 9.41 9.54
N VAL A 43 -6.30 10.19 8.46
CA VAL A 43 -6.76 9.68 7.16
C VAL A 43 -5.63 9.04 6.36
N TYR A 44 -4.50 9.71 6.27
CA TYR A 44 -3.37 9.37 5.38
C TYR A 44 -2.17 8.94 6.21
N ARG A 45 -2.20 7.70 6.68
CA ARG A 45 -1.14 7.15 7.54
C ARG A 45 0.16 7.00 6.75
N LYS A 46 1.29 7.34 7.37
CA LYS A 46 2.63 7.17 6.78
C LYS A 46 2.89 5.72 6.28
N TYR A 47 2.22 4.75 6.88
CA TYR A 47 2.30 3.33 6.52
C TYR A 47 1.02 2.89 5.80
N LEU A 48 1.14 1.99 4.82
CA LEU A 48 -0.01 1.45 4.12
C LEU A 48 -0.92 0.71 5.12
N ASP A 49 -2.18 1.14 5.22
CA ASP A 49 -3.12 0.57 6.18
C ASP A 49 -4.08 -0.39 5.49
N TYR A 50 -3.66 -1.65 5.34
CA TYR A 50 -4.51 -2.69 4.75
C TYR A 50 -5.68 -3.10 5.66
N ASN A 51 -5.68 -2.72 6.95
CA ASN A 51 -6.90 -2.85 7.75
C ASN A 51 -8.01 -1.95 7.20
N ALA A 52 -7.67 -0.83 6.55
CA ALA A 52 -8.65 0.00 5.86
C ALA A 52 -9.28 -0.74 4.66
N TYR A 53 -8.53 -1.63 3.99
CA TYR A 53 -9.07 -2.46 2.91
C TYR A 53 -10.11 -3.45 3.45
N GLY A 54 -9.75 -4.22 4.49
CA GLY A 54 -10.67 -5.13 5.16
C GLY A 54 -11.91 -4.43 5.73
N ALA A 55 -11.72 -3.30 6.42
CA ALA A 55 -12.83 -2.51 6.97
C ALA A 55 -13.76 -1.96 5.87
N MET A 56 -13.23 -1.54 4.72
CA MET A 56 -14.08 -1.10 3.61
C MET A 56 -14.80 -2.25 2.93
N ARG A 57 -14.18 -3.43 2.85
CA ARG A 57 -14.87 -4.64 2.40
C ARG A 57 -16.01 -5.02 3.33
N GLU A 58 -15.79 -5.02 4.64
CA GLU A 58 -16.83 -5.30 5.63
C GLU A 58 -17.97 -4.29 5.55
N LEU A 59 -17.65 -2.99 5.44
CA LEU A 59 -18.64 -1.93 5.25
C LEU A 59 -19.44 -2.14 3.96
N HIS A 60 -18.79 -2.50 2.86
CA HIS A 60 -19.45 -2.79 1.60
C HIS A 60 -20.35 -4.03 1.68
N ALA A 61 -19.86 -5.12 2.28
CA ALA A 61 -20.66 -6.33 2.50
C ALA A 61 -21.89 -6.04 3.38
N GLN A 62 -21.73 -5.21 4.42
CA GLN A 62 -22.84 -4.75 5.24
C GLN A 62 -23.86 -3.95 4.43
N ILE A 63 -23.41 -2.99 3.61
CA ILE A 63 -24.28 -2.20 2.73
C ILE A 63 -25.02 -3.11 1.74
N ARG A 64 -24.33 -4.07 1.11
CA ARG A 64 -24.97 -5.02 0.19
C ARG A 64 -26.03 -5.88 0.88
N ARG A 65 -25.75 -6.40 2.07
CA ARG A 65 -26.74 -7.16 2.86
C ARG A 65 -27.94 -6.29 3.23
N GLU A 66 -27.73 -5.03 3.58
CA GLU A 66 -28.81 -4.10 3.88
C GLU A 66 -29.65 -3.76 2.64
N VAL A 67 -29.00 -3.54 1.49
CA VAL A 67 -29.64 -3.28 0.19
C VAL A 67 -30.47 -4.47 -0.27
N ALA A 68 -29.94 -5.68 -0.17
CA ALA A 68 -30.66 -6.91 -0.51
C ALA A 68 -31.86 -7.14 0.43
N ARG A 69 -31.69 -6.90 1.73
CA ARG A 69 -32.76 -7.04 2.73
C ARG A 69 -33.90 -6.04 2.54
N ARG A 70 -33.61 -4.85 2.02
CA ARG A 70 -34.58 -3.75 1.83
C ARG A 70 -35.08 -3.61 0.39
N ASP A 71 -34.75 -4.55 -0.50
CA ASP A 71 -35.09 -4.52 -1.92
C ASP A 71 -34.72 -3.18 -2.61
N MET A 72 -33.56 -2.61 -2.24
CA MET A 72 -33.12 -1.30 -2.74
C MET A 72 -32.34 -1.40 -4.06
N ALA A 73 -32.65 -2.38 -4.91
CA ALA A 73 -31.98 -2.58 -6.21
C ALA A 73 -32.12 -1.35 -7.13
N ASP A 74 -33.24 -0.64 -7.00
CA ASP A 74 -33.52 0.60 -7.73
C ASP A 74 -32.85 1.84 -7.13
N ASN A 75 -32.07 1.70 -6.05
CA ASN A 75 -31.26 2.80 -5.54
C ASN A 75 -29.96 2.93 -6.35
N ILE A 76 -29.77 4.04 -7.05
CA ILE A 76 -28.61 4.25 -7.94
C ILE A 76 -27.31 4.56 -7.19
N LYS A 77 -27.40 4.86 -5.89
CA LYS A 77 -26.25 5.18 -5.05
C LYS A 77 -25.76 3.98 -4.25
N LEU A 78 -26.69 3.26 -3.63
CA LEU A 78 -26.41 2.14 -2.73
C LEU A 78 -26.51 0.77 -3.42
N GLY A 79 -27.29 0.67 -4.50
CA GLY A 79 -27.44 -0.56 -5.26
C GLY A 79 -26.14 -1.03 -5.91
N PRO A 80 -26.08 -2.30 -6.34
CA PRO A 80 -24.92 -2.86 -7.05
C PRO A 80 -24.53 -1.98 -8.25
N GLY A 81 -23.24 -1.66 -8.36
CA GLY A 81 -22.71 -0.82 -9.44
C GLY A 81 -23.08 0.65 -9.30
N GLY A 82 -23.55 1.07 -8.13
CA GLY A 82 -23.98 2.44 -7.86
C GLY A 82 -22.84 3.42 -7.60
N ILE A 83 -23.22 4.68 -7.37
CA ILE A 83 -22.30 5.81 -7.12
C ILE A 83 -21.31 5.49 -5.99
N ARG A 84 -21.77 4.85 -4.91
CA ARG A 84 -20.94 4.55 -3.75
C ARG A 84 -19.84 3.53 -4.05
N GLU A 85 -20.09 2.53 -4.90
CA GLU A 85 -19.04 1.57 -5.31
C GLU A 85 -17.92 2.28 -6.08
N ALA A 86 -18.27 3.19 -7.00
CA ALA A 86 -17.28 3.99 -7.72
C ALA A 86 -16.46 4.92 -6.79
N GLU A 87 -17.08 5.47 -5.75
CA GLU A 87 -16.39 6.27 -4.73
C GLU A 87 -15.44 5.44 -3.88
N PHE A 88 -15.85 4.23 -3.48
CA PHE A 88 -15.01 3.30 -2.74
C PHE A 88 -13.76 2.90 -3.52
N ILE A 89 -13.88 2.64 -4.84
CA ILE A 89 -12.73 2.34 -5.70
C ILE A 89 -11.70 3.47 -5.63
N ALA A 90 -12.11 4.74 -5.70
CA ALA A 90 -11.16 5.84 -5.60
C ALA A 90 -10.56 5.92 -4.18
N GLN A 91 -11.40 5.88 -3.16
CA GLN A 91 -10.99 6.14 -1.77
C GLN A 91 -10.11 5.05 -1.16
N VAL A 92 -10.18 3.80 -1.63
CA VAL A 92 -9.30 2.73 -1.14
C VAL A 92 -7.84 3.03 -1.41
N PHE A 93 -7.53 3.49 -2.62
CA PHE A 93 -6.16 3.87 -2.96
C PHE A 93 -5.69 5.11 -2.19
N GLN A 94 -6.61 6.01 -1.85
CA GLN A 94 -6.29 7.18 -1.03
C GLN A 94 -5.95 6.79 0.41
N LEU A 95 -6.70 5.86 1.01
CA LEU A 95 -6.43 5.35 2.36
C LEU A 95 -5.13 4.54 2.40
N ILE A 96 -4.90 3.70 1.40
CA ILE A 96 -3.72 2.86 1.34
C ILE A 96 -2.49 3.72 1.06
N ARG A 97 -2.47 4.46 -0.06
CA ARG A 97 -1.26 5.11 -0.57
C ARG A 97 -1.15 6.60 -0.28
N GLY A 98 -2.24 7.27 0.10
CA GLY A 98 -2.26 8.72 0.26
C GLY A 98 -1.32 9.26 1.33
N GLY A 99 -0.89 8.44 2.29
CA GLY A 99 0.13 8.86 3.27
C GLY A 99 1.57 8.86 2.74
N ARG A 100 1.87 8.03 1.73
CA ARG A 100 3.18 8.03 1.03
C ARG A 100 3.18 8.96 -0.17
N ASP A 101 2.07 9.05 -0.89
CA ASP A 101 1.93 9.92 -2.06
C ASP A 101 0.89 11.00 -1.77
N ARG A 102 1.38 12.22 -1.49
CA ARG A 102 0.51 13.38 -1.18
C ARG A 102 -0.40 13.75 -2.35
N THR A 103 -0.07 13.36 -3.58
CA THR A 103 -0.89 13.65 -4.75
C THR A 103 -2.20 12.85 -4.78
N LEU A 104 -2.33 11.80 -3.95
CA LEU A 104 -3.57 11.06 -3.76
C LEU A 104 -4.46 11.64 -2.64
N GLN A 105 -4.10 12.76 -2.03
CA GLN A 105 -4.89 13.42 -0.99
C GLN A 105 -5.95 14.39 -1.56
N LEU A 106 -6.54 14.00 -2.70
CA LEU A 106 -7.57 14.76 -3.41
C LEU A 106 -8.96 14.51 -2.80
N ARG A 107 -9.87 15.48 -2.89
CA ARG A 107 -11.25 15.27 -2.39
C ARG A 107 -12.19 14.69 -3.44
N GLY A 108 -11.98 15.00 -4.72
CA GLY A 108 -12.91 14.64 -5.80
C GLY A 108 -12.66 13.24 -6.36
N THR A 109 -13.72 12.42 -6.47
CA THR A 109 -13.62 11.04 -6.99
C THR A 109 -13.02 10.99 -8.40
N ARG A 110 -13.45 11.87 -9.30
CA ARG A 110 -12.93 11.94 -10.69
C ARG A 110 -11.44 12.30 -10.74
N ALA A 111 -11.03 13.33 -10.01
CA ALA A 111 -9.63 13.75 -9.94
C ALA A 111 -8.74 12.67 -9.31
N THR A 112 -9.24 11.95 -8.31
CA THR A 112 -8.54 10.79 -7.76
C THR A 112 -8.37 9.71 -8.82
N LEU A 113 -9.42 9.32 -9.56
CA LEU A 113 -9.35 8.31 -10.61
C LEU A 113 -8.32 8.68 -11.70
N GLU A 114 -8.28 9.95 -12.13
CA GLU A 114 -7.26 10.45 -13.07
C GLU A 114 -5.85 10.28 -12.51
N ARG A 115 -5.66 10.60 -11.22
CA ARG A 115 -4.37 10.42 -10.57
C ARG A 115 -3.96 8.95 -10.47
N LEU A 116 -4.92 8.05 -10.25
CA LEU A 116 -4.66 6.60 -10.24
C LEU A 116 -4.18 6.09 -11.61
N ALA A 117 -4.72 6.60 -12.72
CA ALA A 117 -4.21 6.29 -14.06
C ALA A 117 -2.78 6.83 -14.26
N ALA A 118 -2.52 8.08 -13.88
CA ALA A 118 -1.19 8.70 -14.02
C ALA A 118 -0.11 7.95 -13.23
N LEU A 119 -0.47 7.38 -12.08
CA LEU A 119 0.41 6.56 -11.24
C LEU A 119 0.45 5.07 -11.66
N ARG A 120 -0.27 4.68 -12.72
CA ARG A 120 -0.42 3.29 -13.20
C ARG A 120 -0.94 2.33 -12.12
N LEU A 121 -1.75 2.83 -11.18
CA LEU A 121 -2.40 2.03 -10.14
C LEU A 121 -3.70 1.40 -10.64
N LEU A 122 -4.32 2.02 -11.63
CA LEU A 122 -5.40 1.47 -12.44
C LEU A 122 -5.05 1.66 -13.90
N GLU A 123 -5.48 0.71 -14.74
CA GLU A 123 -5.28 0.85 -16.18
C GLU A 123 -6.05 2.06 -16.73
N PRO A 124 -5.47 2.83 -17.68
CA PRO A 124 -6.15 4.01 -18.24
C PRO A 124 -7.53 3.71 -18.83
N ALA A 125 -7.70 2.53 -19.43
CA ALA A 125 -9.00 2.08 -19.96
C ALA A 125 -10.04 1.88 -18.84
N ALA A 126 -9.65 1.24 -17.73
CA ALA A 126 -10.51 1.07 -16.55
C ALA A 126 -10.92 2.42 -15.94
N VAL A 127 -9.99 3.38 -15.87
CA VAL A 127 -10.27 4.72 -15.38
C VAL A 127 -11.24 5.47 -16.30
N ALA A 128 -11.10 5.35 -17.61
CA ALA A 128 -12.03 5.96 -18.57
C ALA A 128 -13.45 5.42 -18.41
N GLU A 129 -13.61 4.09 -18.26
CA GLU A 129 -14.91 3.47 -17.98
C GLU A 129 -15.52 3.94 -16.66
N LEU A 130 -14.73 3.99 -15.58
CA LEU A 130 -15.20 4.47 -14.26
C LEU A 130 -15.60 5.94 -14.30
N GLN A 131 -14.85 6.79 -15.01
CA GLN A 131 -15.20 8.19 -15.19
C GLN A 131 -16.54 8.37 -15.91
N ALA A 132 -16.74 7.67 -17.02
CA ALA A 132 -17.97 7.74 -17.80
C ALA A 132 -19.17 7.22 -16.99
N SER A 133 -19.00 6.07 -16.31
CA SER A 133 -20.01 5.47 -15.44
C SER A 133 -20.39 6.39 -14.27
N TYR A 134 -19.40 6.97 -13.58
CA TYR A 134 -19.66 7.91 -12.48
C TYR A 134 -20.38 9.16 -12.96
N ALA A 135 -20.01 9.72 -14.12
CA ALA A 135 -20.70 10.86 -14.71
C ALA A 135 -22.16 10.53 -15.07
N PHE A 136 -22.42 9.36 -15.66
CA PHE A 136 -23.77 8.89 -15.97
C PHE A 136 -24.63 8.79 -14.70
N LEU A 137 -24.13 8.12 -13.66
CA LEU A 137 -24.87 7.93 -12.40
C LEU A 137 -25.13 9.26 -11.67
N ARG A 138 -24.16 10.17 -11.64
CA ARG A 138 -24.35 11.52 -11.07
C ARG A 138 -25.36 12.35 -11.87
N ASN A 139 -25.31 12.27 -13.20
CA ASN A 139 -26.29 12.93 -14.08
C ASN A 139 -27.71 12.42 -13.86
N LEU A 140 -27.86 11.12 -13.65
CA LEU A 140 -29.13 10.50 -13.30
C LEU A 140 -29.60 10.93 -11.91
N GLU A 141 -28.72 10.89 -10.89
CA GLU A 141 -29.04 11.36 -9.53
C GLU A 141 -29.54 12.80 -9.56
N HIS A 142 -28.84 13.70 -10.24
CA HIS A 142 -29.28 15.08 -10.35
C HIS A 142 -30.68 15.17 -10.98
N ARG A 143 -30.95 14.46 -12.08
CA ARG A 143 -32.27 14.47 -12.75
C ARG A 143 -33.39 13.94 -11.86
N LEU A 144 -33.13 12.86 -11.11
CA LEU A 144 -34.08 12.32 -10.15
C LEU A 144 -34.42 13.36 -9.07
N GLN A 145 -33.42 14.09 -8.59
CA GLN A 145 -33.61 15.13 -7.57
C GLN A 145 -34.30 16.38 -8.12
N TYR A 146 -34.01 16.76 -9.37
CA TYR A 146 -34.61 17.92 -10.03
C TYR A 146 -36.11 17.80 -10.29
N LEU A 147 -36.67 16.58 -10.35
CA LEU A 147 -38.10 16.39 -10.63
C LEU A 147 -38.99 17.08 -9.59
N ASP A 148 -38.66 16.88 -8.32
CA ASP A 148 -39.47 17.34 -7.18
C ASP A 148 -38.65 18.17 -6.16
N ASP A 149 -37.42 18.54 -6.51
CA ASP A 149 -36.43 19.17 -5.62
C ASP A 149 -36.23 18.36 -4.31
N GLN A 150 -36.18 17.04 -4.43
CA GLN A 150 -36.06 16.11 -3.30
C GLN A 150 -34.73 15.37 -3.34
N GLN A 151 -34.18 15.05 -2.16
CA GLN A 151 -32.96 14.23 -2.02
C GLN A 151 -33.24 12.72 -2.27
N THR A 152 -33.78 12.37 -3.42
CA THR A 152 -33.99 10.97 -3.82
C THR A 152 -32.78 10.40 -4.56
N GLN A 153 -32.57 9.09 -4.42
CA GLN A 153 -31.65 8.28 -5.23
C GLN A 153 -32.32 6.99 -5.74
N THR A 154 -33.64 6.88 -5.66
CA THR A 154 -34.39 5.70 -6.09
C THR A 154 -35.03 5.98 -7.44
N LEU A 155 -35.00 5.00 -8.34
CA LEU A 155 -35.70 5.11 -9.63
C LEU A 155 -37.21 5.28 -9.41
N PRO A 156 -37.90 6.06 -10.26
CA PRO A 156 -39.33 6.27 -10.12
C PRO A 156 -40.14 5.03 -10.50
N GLU A 157 -41.29 4.84 -9.87
CA GLU A 157 -42.24 3.77 -10.22
C GLU A 157 -43.26 4.20 -11.28
N ALA A 158 -43.71 5.46 -11.22
CA ALA A 158 -44.75 5.98 -12.10
C ALA A 158 -44.29 6.00 -13.58
N PRO A 159 -45.07 5.41 -14.52
CA PRO A 159 -44.69 5.33 -15.94
C PRO A 159 -44.36 6.68 -16.59
N GLU A 160 -45.11 7.72 -16.26
CA GLU A 160 -44.88 9.08 -16.78
C GLU A 160 -43.53 9.65 -16.33
N THR A 161 -43.19 9.46 -15.05
CA THR A 161 -41.92 9.93 -14.48
C THR A 161 -40.74 9.14 -15.03
N ARG A 162 -40.91 7.82 -15.22
CA ARG A 162 -39.94 6.96 -15.91
C ARG A 162 -39.61 7.49 -17.31
N GLN A 163 -40.62 7.80 -18.11
CA GLN A 163 -40.40 8.32 -19.46
C GLN A 163 -39.70 9.69 -19.46
N LYS A 164 -40.04 10.59 -18.53
CA LYS A 164 -39.35 11.89 -18.36
C LYS A 164 -37.86 11.69 -18.04
N ILE A 165 -37.54 10.77 -17.14
CA ILE A 165 -36.14 10.44 -16.79
C ILE A 165 -35.39 9.88 -18.00
N ALA A 166 -35.95 8.88 -18.69
CA ALA A 166 -35.35 8.28 -19.88
C ALA A 166 -35.05 9.35 -20.95
N ALA A 167 -36.04 10.18 -21.28
CA ALA A 167 -35.88 11.26 -22.26
C ALA A 167 -34.81 12.29 -21.81
N SER A 168 -34.81 12.69 -20.53
CA SER A 168 -33.83 13.64 -19.99
C SER A 168 -32.39 13.09 -20.00
N MET A 169 -32.24 11.77 -19.96
CA MET A 169 -30.97 11.04 -20.07
C MET A 169 -30.59 10.76 -21.53
N GLY A 170 -31.42 11.14 -22.50
CA GLY A 170 -31.15 10.98 -23.93
C GLY A 170 -31.52 9.61 -24.50
N HIS A 171 -32.42 8.86 -23.85
CA HIS A 171 -32.90 7.56 -24.31
C HIS A 171 -34.32 7.64 -24.86
N ALA A 172 -34.64 6.75 -25.81
CA ALA A 172 -35.94 6.73 -26.49
C ALA A 172 -37.09 6.35 -25.55
N ASP A 173 -36.85 5.38 -24.67
CA ASP A 173 -37.84 4.85 -23.73
C ASP A 173 -37.18 4.35 -22.44
N TRP A 174 -38.03 3.99 -21.47
CA TRP A 174 -37.58 3.46 -20.19
C TRP A 174 -36.77 2.15 -20.31
N PRO A 175 -37.15 1.14 -21.13
CA PRO A 175 -36.32 -0.04 -21.35
C PRO A 175 -34.91 0.27 -21.85
N ALA A 176 -34.77 1.13 -22.88
CA ALA A 176 -33.45 1.49 -23.41
C ALA A 176 -32.58 2.24 -22.40
N PHE A 177 -33.20 3.07 -21.55
CA PHE A 177 -32.53 3.70 -20.42
C PHE A 177 -32.08 2.67 -19.38
N LEU A 178 -32.93 1.71 -19.04
CA LEU A 178 -32.64 0.70 -18.03
C LEU A 178 -31.49 -0.22 -18.48
N ASP A 179 -31.45 -0.59 -19.76
CA ASP A 179 -30.34 -1.34 -20.36
C ASP A 179 -29.03 -0.57 -20.25
N ALA A 180 -29.03 0.73 -20.56
CA ALA A 180 -27.85 1.59 -20.42
C ALA A 180 -27.41 1.74 -18.95
N LEU A 181 -28.35 1.89 -18.03
CA LEU A 181 -28.07 1.94 -16.59
C LEU A 181 -27.46 0.62 -16.09
N ASN A 182 -28.02 -0.52 -16.53
CA ASN A 182 -27.52 -1.83 -16.14
C ASN A 182 -26.13 -2.11 -16.72
N GLU A 183 -25.84 -1.64 -17.92
CA GLU A 183 -24.49 -1.68 -18.51
C GLU A 183 -23.49 -0.89 -17.65
N VAL A 184 -23.85 0.34 -17.26
CA VAL A 184 -23.04 1.18 -16.37
C VAL A 184 -22.82 0.50 -15.02
N ARG A 185 -23.87 -0.03 -14.39
CA ARG A 185 -23.78 -0.76 -13.12
C ARG A 185 -22.86 -1.97 -13.23
N ARG A 186 -22.96 -2.76 -14.30
CA ARG A 186 -22.11 -3.94 -14.53
C ARG A 186 -20.63 -3.57 -14.66
N LYS A 187 -20.31 -2.47 -15.35
CA LYS A 187 -18.92 -1.96 -15.45
C LYS A 187 -18.37 -1.55 -14.08
N VAL A 188 -19.15 -0.79 -13.30
CA VAL A 188 -18.73 -0.37 -11.95
C VAL A 188 -18.54 -1.59 -11.05
N SER A 189 -19.50 -2.53 -11.00
CA SER A 189 -19.37 -3.74 -10.18
C SER A 189 -18.19 -4.60 -10.61
N ARG A 190 -17.95 -4.77 -11.92
CA ARG A 190 -16.78 -5.49 -12.44
C ARG A 190 -15.48 -4.86 -11.94
N HIS A 191 -15.33 -3.55 -12.04
CA HIS A 191 -14.14 -2.85 -11.53
C HIS A 191 -14.05 -2.90 -10.01
N PHE A 192 -15.18 -2.83 -9.31
CA PHE A 192 -15.22 -2.96 -7.87
C PHE A 192 -14.72 -4.34 -7.44
N GLU A 193 -15.21 -5.42 -8.04
CA GLU A 193 -14.80 -6.81 -7.77
C GLU A 193 -13.33 -7.06 -8.15
N GLN A 194 -12.82 -6.40 -9.19
CA GLN A 194 -11.40 -6.46 -9.53
C GLN A 194 -10.52 -5.78 -8.48
N VAL A 195 -10.99 -4.70 -7.85
CA VAL A 195 -10.25 -3.96 -6.82
C VAL A 195 -10.39 -4.61 -5.45
N PHE A 196 -11.57 -5.15 -5.14
CA PHE A 196 -11.95 -5.84 -3.92
C PHE A 196 -12.20 -7.30 -4.25
N ILE A 197 -11.17 -8.15 -4.14
CA ILE A 197 -11.39 -9.61 -4.17
C ILE A 197 -12.27 -9.93 -2.96
N LEU A 198 -13.58 -10.07 -3.19
CA LEU A 198 -14.53 -10.46 -2.16
C LEU A 198 -14.33 -11.97 -1.94
N PRO A 199 -13.96 -12.42 -0.73
CA PRO A 199 -14.11 -13.82 -0.38
C PRO A 199 -15.60 -14.11 -0.51
N SER A 200 -15.96 -15.11 -1.30
CA SER A 200 -17.29 -15.69 -1.23
C SER A 200 -17.56 -16.08 0.23
N GLU A 201 -18.74 -15.77 0.77
CA GLU A 201 -19.15 -16.19 2.13
C GLU A 201 -19.06 -17.73 2.31
N ASP A 202 -18.93 -18.49 1.21
CA ASP A 202 -18.67 -19.93 1.14
C ASP A 202 -17.17 -20.33 1.08
N SER A 203 -16.23 -19.44 1.41
CA SER A 203 -14.82 -19.84 1.57
C SER A 203 -14.73 -20.82 2.74
N ALA A 204 -14.85 -22.11 2.45
CA ALA A 204 -14.62 -23.18 3.39
C ALA A 204 -13.33 -22.90 4.17
N SER A 205 -13.38 -23.10 5.48
CA SER A 205 -12.20 -23.04 6.34
C SER A 205 -11.06 -23.82 5.69
N HIS A 206 -9.84 -23.26 5.70
CA HIS A 206 -8.68 -23.91 5.09
C HIS A 206 -8.56 -25.36 5.61
N PRO A 207 -8.22 -26.36 4.78
CA PRO A 207 -8.11 -27.75 5.23
C PRO A 207 -7.10 -28.02 6.35
N LEU A 208 -6.24 -27.03 6.63
CA LEU A 208 -5.22 -27.08 7.69
C LEU A 208 -5.55 -26.15 8.87
N SER A 209 -6.76 -25.60 8.93
CA SER A 209 -7.17 -24.74 10.05
C SER A 209 -7.09 -25.45 11.39
N GLU A 210 -7.56 -26.71 11.46
CA GLU A 210 -7.49 -27.52 12.68
C GLU A 210 -6.05 -27.79 13.12
N LEU A 211 -5.14 -28.03 12.16
CA LEU A 211 -3.72 -28.23 12.44
C LEU A 211 -3.10 -27.04 13.18
N TRP A 212 -3.49 -25.82 12.82
CA TRP A 212 -3.00 -24.61 13.47
C TRP A 212 -3.75 -24.28 14.76
N LEU A 213 -5.08 -24.28 14.74
CA LEU A 213 -5.91 -23.85 15.87
C LEU A 213 -5.75 -24.79 17.08
N ASP A 214 -5.58 -26.08 16.83
CA ASP A 214 -5.47 -27.11 17.88
C ASP A 214 -4.03 -27.64 18.02
N VAL A 215 -3.03 -26.89 17.53
CA VAL A 215 -1.61 -27.30 17.48
C VAL A 215 -1.02 -27.63 18.86
N ALA A 216 -1.63 -27.15 19.95
CA ALA A 216 -1.21 -27.42 21.31
C ALA A 216 -1.93 -28.63 21.95
N GLU A 217 -3.07 -29.05 21.39
CA GLU A 217 -3.96 -30.06 21.97
C GLU A 217 -3.89 -31.40 21.20
N GLN A 218 -3.45 -31.37 19.94
CA GLN A 218 -3.33 -32.55 19.07
C GLN A 218 -1.86 -32.88 18.75
N SER A 219 -1.64 -34.03 18.11
CA SER A 219 -0.35 -34.42 17.52
C SER A 219 -0.30 -34.02 16.04
N PRO A 220 0.16 -32.79 15.69
CA PRO A 220 0.19 -32.31 14.30
C PRO A 220 1.25 -33.03 13.45
N GLU A 221 2.15 -33.81 14.06
CA GLU A 221 3.31 -34.42 13.41
C GLU A 221 2.91 -35.33 12.24
N THR A 222 1.85 -36.13 12.39
CA THR A 222 1.37 -37.01 11.32
C THR A 222 0.96 -36.20 10.09
N ARG A 223 0.22 -35.11 10.29
CA ARG A 223 -0.27 -34.28 9.20
C ARG A 223 0.85 -33.46 8.56
N LEU A 224 1.80 -32.99 9.35
CA LEU A 224 3.02 -32.34 8.86
C LEU A 224 3.89 -33.32 8.03
N ALA A 225 4.01 -34.58 8.44
CA ALA A 225 4.69 -35.61 7.67
C ALA A 225 4.01 -35.87 6.32
N GLU A 226 2.67 -35.95 6.30
CA GLU A 226 1.88 -36.11 5.07
C GLU A 226 2.06 -34.93 4.10
N LEU A 227 2.28 -33.72 4.62
CA LEU A 227 2.56 -32.52 3.82
C LEU A 227 3.98 -32.52 3.24
N GLY A 228 4.90 -33.33 3.76
CA GLY A 228 6.27 -33.45 3.26
C GLY A 228 7.34 -32.73 4.09
N TYR A 229 7.04 -32.35 5.34
CA TYR A 229 8.05 -31.82 6.26
C TYR A 229 9.03 -32.92 6.71
N ALA A 230 10.32 -32.59 6.79
CA ALA A 230 11.39 -33.54 7.06
C ALA A 230 11.53 -33.89 8.55
N ASP A 231 11.38 -32.91 9.44
CA ASP A 231 11.28 -33.07 10.90
C ASP A 231 9.95 -32.49 11.42
N PRO A 232 8.84 -33.26 11.26
CA PRO A 232 7.52 -32.85 11.74
C PRO A 232 7.48 -32.48 13.23
N ALA A 233 8.31 -33.12 14.06
CA ALA A 233 8.35 -32.86 15.49
C ALA A 233 9.01 -31.51 15.82
N ALA A 234 10.07 -31.14 15.10
CA ALA A 234 10.65 -29.80 15.23
C ALA A 234 9.69 -28.71 14.75
N VAL A 235 9.04 -28.92 13.60
CA VAL A 235 8.05 -27.98 13.06
C VAL A 235 6.86 -27.82 14.01
N ALA A 236 6.33 -28.91 14.55
CA ALA A 236 5.27 -28.88 15.56
C ALA A 236 5.67 -28.01 16.77
N ARG A 237 6.86 -28.22 17.33
CA ARG A 237 7.37 -27.40 18.45
C ARG A 237 7.44 -25.91 18.11
N GLN A 238 7.84 -25.54 16.90
CA GLN A 238 7.88 -24.14 16.46
C GLN A 238 6.48 -23.53 16.35
N LEU A 239 5.52 -24.26 15.77
CA LEU A 239 4.13 -23.81 15.64
C LEU A 239 3.46 -23.66 17.01
N THR A 240 3.61 -24.65 17.90
CA THR A 240 3.12 -24.57 19.28
C THR A 240 3.78 -23.41 20.03
N GLY A 241 5.09 -23.18 19.83
CA GLY A 241 5.81 -22.04 20.40
C GLY A 241 5.23 -20.69 19.96
N LEU A 242 4.88 -20.55 18.67
CA LEU A 242 4.21 -19.34 18.17
C LEU A 242 2.82 -19.16 18.79
N ALA A 243 2.00 -20.21 18.81
CA ALA A 243 0.63 -20.20 19.33
C ALA A 243 0.57 -19.93 20.85
N GLN A 244 1.62 -20.28 21.59
CA GLN A 244 1.74 -20.01 23.03
C GLN A 244 2.57 -18.77 23.35
N SER A 245 3.11 -18.08 22.34
CA SER A 245 3.94 -16.90 22.55
C SER A 245 3.14 -15.76 23.22
N GLN A 246 3.79 -15.00 24.11
CA GLN A 246 3.17 -13.81 24.73
C GLN A 246 2.74 -12.78 23.67
N ARG A 247 3.45 -12.71 22.53
CA ARG A 247 3.09 -11.81 21.43
C ARG A 247 1.76 -12.21 20.78
N TYR A 248 1.54 -13.51 20.59
CA TYR A 248 0.28 -14.03 20.06
C TYR A 248 -0.87 -13.88 21.07
N LEU A 249 -0.65 -14.29 22.33
CA LEU A 249 -1.69 -14.27 23.36
C LEU A 249 -2.18 -12.86 23.73
N GLN A 250 -1.30 -11.85 23.67
CA GLN A 250 -1.64 -10.45 23.94
C GLN A 250 -2.12 -9.69 22.69
N MET A 251 -2.20 -10.35 21.53
CA MET A 251 -2.63 -9.71 20.29
C MET A 251 -4.11 -9.31 20.38
N PRO A 252 -4.51 -8.12 19.86
CA PRO A 252 -5.92 -7.79 19.70
C PRO A 252 -6.65 -8.85 18.86
N LEU A 253 -7.91 -9.13 19.19
CA LEU A 253 -8.70 -10.20 18.55
C LEU A 253 -8.70 -10.12 17.01
N ALA A 254 -8.75 -8.91 16.45
CA ALA A 254 -8.72 -8.70 14.99
C ALA A 254 -7.40 -9.17 14.36
N GLY A 255 -6.26 -8.81 14.94
CA GLY A 255 -4.95 -9.26 14.45
C GLY A 255 -4.76 -10.76 14.63
N ARG A 256 -5.27 -11.33 15.75
CA ARG A 256 -5.19 -12.76 16.02
C ARG A 256 -5.95 -13.56 14.97
N LYS A 257 -7.18 -13.14 14.63
CA LYS A 257 -7.97 -13.73 13.54
C LYS A 257 -7.24 -13.69 12.19
N GLN A 258 -6.56 -12.60 11.86
CA GLN A 258 -5.78 -12.49 10.61
C GLN A 258 -4.62 -13.49 10.59
N LEU A 259 -3.87 -13.58 11.70
CA LEU A 259 -2.78 -14.55 11.82
C LEU A 259 -3.30 -16.00 11.76
N ASP A 260 -4.39 -16.31 12.46
CA ASP A 260 -5.01 -17.64 12.44
C ASP A 260 -5.53 -18.03 11.06
N ALA A 261 -6.00 -17.07 10.25
CA ALA A 261 -6.38 -17.31 8.87
C ALA A 261 -5.17 -17.52 7.93
N LEU A 262 -4.01 -16.95 8.26
CA LEU A 262 -2.80 -17.01 7.44
C LEU A 262 -1.99 -18.29 7.64
N MET A 263 -1.84 -18.72 8.89
CA MET A 263 -0.95 -19.82 9.25
C MET A 263 -1.23 -21.11 8.47
N PRO A 264 -2.50 -21.56 8.29
CA PRO A 264 -2.80 -22.75 7.49
C PRO A 264 -2.27 -22.66 6.05
N ALA A 265 -2.46 -21.52 5.38
CA ALA A 265 -1.99 -21.32 4.01
C ALA A 265 -0.46 -21.23 3.94
N LEU A 266 0.19 -20.61 4.93
CA LEU A 266 1.65 -20.53 5.01
C LEU A 266 2.29 -21.91 5.25
N ILE A 267 1.69 -22.75 6.10
CA ILE A 267 2.11 -24.13 6.33
C ILE A 267 1.99 -24.95 5.05
N GLU A 268 0.89 -24.80 4.30
CA GLU A 268 0.73 -25.52 3.03
C GLU A 268 1.73 -25.06 1.98
N VAL A 269 1.91 -23.74 1.82
CA VAL A 269 2.78 -23.18 0.78
C VAL A 269 4.25 -23.50 1.05
N ALA A 270 4.71 -23.44 2.30
CA ALA A 270 6.10 -23.77 2.65
C ALA A 270 6.45 -25.24 2.34
N ALA A 271 5.49 -26.15 2.50
CA ALA A 271 5.66 -27.58 2.22
C ALA A 271 5.95 -27.88 0.74
N ARG A 272 5.66 -26.94 -0.18
CA ARG A 272 5.91 -27.10 -1.62
C ARG A 272 7.37 -26.89 -2.02
N PHE A 273 8.24 -26.49 -1.09
CA PHE A 273 9.65 -26.22 -1.36
C PHE A 273 10.56 -27.34 -0.82
N PRO A 274 11.73 -27.60 -1.44
CA PRO A 274 12.62 -28.69 -1.03
C PRO A 274 13.13 -28.59 0.41
N ASN A 275 13.25 -27.36 0.93
CA ASN A 275 13.64 -27.05 2.30
C ASN A 275 12.45 -26.52 3.11
N ALA A 276 11.36 -27.29 3.13
CA ALA A 276 10.09 -26.92 3.76
C ALA A 276 10.25 -26.46 5.22
N ASP A 277 10.98 -27.22 6.03
CA ASP A 277 11.22 -26.95 7.45
C ASP A 277 11.90 -25.58 7.66
N ASP A 278 12.98 -25.31 6.93
CA ASP A 278 13.69 -24.03 6.97
C ASP A 278 12.81 -22.88 6.48
N THR A 279 12.05 -23.13 5.42
CA THR A 279 11.16 -22.13 4.81
C THR A 279 10.07 -21.72 5.80
N LEU A 280 9.40 -22.68 6.42
CA LEU A 280 8.37 -22.42 7.44
C LEU A 280 8.98 -21.78 8.69
N SER A 281 10.13 -22.26 9.17
CA SER A 281 10.85 -21.67 10.30
C SER A 281 11.16 -20.18 10.09
N ARG A 282 11.65 -19.81 8.90
CA ARG A 282 11.88 -18.40 8.53
C ARG A 282 10.57 -17.61 8.48
N ILE A 283 9.50 -18.19 7.92
CA ILE A 283 8.17 -17.55 7.85
C ILE A 283 7.59 -17.30 9.24
N ILE A 284 7.71 -18.26 10.16
CA ILE A 284 7.31 -18.10 11.57
C ILE A 284 8.05 -16.91 12.19
N GLY A 285 9.35 -16.79 11.97
CA GLY A 285 10.13 -15.63 12.43
C GLY A 285 9.61 -14.29 11.88
N LEU A 286 9.16 -14.25 10.63
CA LEU A 286 8.49 -13.07 10.08
C LEU A 286 7.17 -12.79 10.79
N MET A 287 6.32 -13.80 10.96
CA MET A 287 5.02 -13.65 11.63
C MET A 287 5.19 -13.09 13.05
N GLU A 288 6.19 -13.56 13.79
CA GLU A 288 6.54 -13.02 15.10
C GLU A 288 6.99 -11.56 15.04
N ALA A 289 7.78 -11.19 14.02
CA ALA A 289 8.28 -9.83 13.82
C ALA A 289 7.16 -8.83 13.45
N ILE A 290 6.15 -9.28 12.70
CA ILE A 290 5.03 -8.45 12.25
C ILE A 290 3.77 -8.60 13.09
N SER A 291 3.75 -9.49 14.08
CA SER A 291 2.59 -9.81 14.94
C SER A 291 1.88 -8.58 15.54
N ARG A 292 2.61 -7.53 15.90
CA ARG A 292 2.05 -6.28 16.45
C ARG A 292 1.62 -5.26 15.39
N ARG A 293 1.81 -5.57 14.12
CA ARG A 293 1.60 -4.67 12.98
C ARG A 293 0.47 -5.23 12.10
N ALA A 294 -0.76 -5.09 12.59
CA ALA A 294 -1.97 -5.66 11.97
C ALA A 294 -2.09 -5.35 10.47
N SER A 295 -1.64 -4.18 10.01
CA SER A 295 -1.69 -3.84 8.58
C SER A 295 -0.88 -4.79 7.69
N TYR A 296 0.22 -5.40 8.17
CA TYR A 296 0.97 -6.38 7.38
C TYR A 296 0.31 -7.77 7.38
N LEU A 297 -0.33 -8.16 8.49
CA LEU A 297 -1.11 -9.40 8.53
C LEU A 297 -2.30 -9.27 7.57
N ALA A 298 -3.03 -8.15 7.64
CA ALA A 298 -4.09 -7.82 6.69
C ALA A 298 -3.61 -7.90 5.23
N LEU A 299 -2.47 -7.27 4.89
CA LEU A 299 -1.89 -7.36 3.54
C LEU A 299 -1.80 -8.81 3.04
N LEU A 300 -1.17 -9.67 3.84
CA LEU A 300 -0.94 -11.06 3.44
C LEU A 300 -2.25 -11.85 3.33
N THR A 301 -3.24 -11.55 4.18
CA THR A 301 -4.56 -12.20 4.12
C THR A 301 -5.33 -11.76 2.88
N GLU A 302 -5.24 -10.48 2.52
CA GLU A 302 -5.96 -9.89 1.38
C GLU A 302 -5.37 -10.29 0.01
N TYR A 303 -4.09 -10.63 -0.03
CA TYR A 303 -3.40 -11.01 -1.27
C TYR A 303 -2.73 -12.39 -1.15
N PRO A 304 -3.48 -13.52 -1.15
CA PRO A 304 -2.93 -14.86 -0.97
C PRO A 304 -1.82 -15.25 -1.97
N GLN A 305 -1.88 -14.71 -3.19
CA GLN A 305 -0.84 -14.84 -4.21
C GLN A 305 0.54 -14.33 -3.76
N THR A 306 0.60 -13.47 -2.75
CA THR A 306 1.85 -12.99 -2.14
C THR A 306 2.52 -14.07 -1.30
N LEU A 307 1.75 -15.01 -0.72
CA LEU A 307 2.29 -16.06 0.15
C LEU A 307 3.25 -16.98 -0.61
N GLN A 308 2.91 -17.32 -1.86
CA GLN A 308 3.79 -18.13 -2.72
C GLN A 308 5.10 -17.40 -3.03
N ARG A 309 5.05 -16.10 -3.32
CA ARG A 309 6.26 -15.28 -3.56
C ARG A 309 7.10 -15.15 -2.30
N LEU A 310 6.46 -14.91 -1.16
CA LEU A 310 7.11 -14.84 0.14
C LEU A 310 7.84 -16.15 0.45
N ALA A 311 7.15 -17.29 0.33
CA ALA A 311 7.74 -18.60 0.57
C ALA A 311 8.88 -18.93 -0.39
N SER A 312 8.75 -18.55 -1.67
CA SER A 312 9.85 -18.71 -2.64
C SER A 312 11.10 -17.95 -2.22
N LEU A 313 10.96 -16.67 -1.86
CA LEU A 313 12.10 -15.85 -1.40
C LEU A 313 12.71 -16.41 -0.10
N TYR A 314 11.85 -16.85 0.82
CA TYR A 314 12.27 -17.40 2.12
C TYR A 314 12.94 -18.76 1.97
N SER A 315 12.51 -19.58 1.01
CA SER A 315 13.16 -20.85 0.65
C SER A 315 14.55 -20.59 0.08
N SER A 316 14.67 -19.62 -0.83
CA SER A 316 15.90 -19.36 -1.58
C SER A 316 16.98 -18.61 -0.80
N SER A 317 16.65 -17.75 0.17
CA SER A 317 17.67 -16.90 0.82
C SER A 317 17.42 -16.60 2.30
N VAL A 318 18.39 -16.97 3.14
CA VAL A 318 18.46 -16.59 4.57
C VAL A 318 18.64 -15.08 4.74
N TRP A 319 19.42 -14.45 3.85
CA TRP A 319 19.63 -13.01 3.92
C TRP A 319 18.32 -12.27 3.65
N VAL A 320 17.54 -12.70 2.66
CA VAL A 320 16.23 -12.08 2.36
C VAL A 320 15.24 -12.22 3.50
N SER A 321 15.17 -13.39 4.14
CA SER A 321 14.27 -13.58 5.28
C SER A 321 14.63 -12.70 6.47
N ALA A 322 15.93 -12.54 6.76
CA ALA A 322 16.42 -11.62 7.79
C ALA A 322 16.15 -10.15 7.42
N TYR A 323 16.35 -9.80 6.15
CA TYR A 323 16.16 -8.45 5.64
C TYR A 323 14.69 -8.03 5.67
N LEU A 324 13.77 -8.88 5.19
CA LEU A 324 12.32 -8.64 5.24
C LEU A 324 11.79 -8.57 6.67
N SER A 325 12.32 -9.38 7.59
CA SER A 325 11.94 -9.30 9.01
C SER A 325 12.38 -7.99 9.68
N ARG A 326 13.50 -7.41 9.26
CA ARG A 326 13.97 -6.09 9.72
C ARG A 326 13.23 -4.93 9.04
N HIS A 327 12.86 -5.11 7.77
CA HIS A 327 12.17 -4.11 6.97
C HIS A 327 10.81 -4.62 6.43
N PRO A 328 9.80 -4.90 7.28
CA PRO A 328 8.50 -5.43 6.85
C PRO A 328 7.75 -4.54 5.86
N ILE A 329 8.13 -3.27 5.74
CA ILE A 329 7.58 -2.33 4.75
C ILE A 329 7.74 -2.83 3.31
N LEU A 330 8.72 -3.68 3.06
CA LEU A 330 9.00 -4.27 1.75
C LEU A 330 8.00 -5.37 1.35
N LEU A 331 7.14 -5.83 2.27
CA LEU A 331 6.05 -6.73 1.90
C LEU A 331 5.11 -6.10 0.87
N ASP A 332 5.03 -4.77 0.82
CA ASP A 332 4.28 -4.03 -0.20
C ASP A 332 4.80 -4.30 -1.63
N GLU A 333 6.10 -4.55 -1.77
CA GLU A 333 6.74 -4.84 -3.07
C GLU A 333 6.36 -6.24 -3.59
N LEU A 334 5.89 -7.13 -2.72
CA LEU A 334 5.43 -8.47 -3.11
C LEU A 334 4.05 -8.48 -3.77
N LEU A 335 3.32 -7.36 -3.72
CA LEU A 335 1.95 -7.28 -4.23
C LEU A 335 1.87 -7.44 -5.75
N ASP A 336 2.72 -6.73 -6.49
CA ASP A 336 2.72 -6.74 -7.96
C ASP A 336 4.00 -7.38 -8.50
N ALA A 337 3.89 -8.63 -8.95
CA ALA A 337 4.99 -9.36 -9.56
C ALA A 337 5.54 -8.66 -10.82
N ARG A 338 4.71 -7.93 -11.57
CA ARG A 338 5.15 -7.21 -12.78
C ARG A 338 6.10 -6.09 -12.42
N VAL A 339 5.88 -5.43 -11.28
CA VAL A 339 6.76 -4.37 -10.78
C VAL A 339 8.00 -4.97 -10.13
N LEU A 340 7.83 -6.04 -9.36
CA LEU A 340 8.93 -6.72 -8.66
C LEU A 340 10.01 -7.24 -9.62
N TYR A 341 9.59 -7.84 -10.75
CA TYR A 341 10.48 -8.41 -11.76
C TYR A 341 10.71 -7.52 -12.99
N ALA A 342 10.28 -6.25 -12.96
CA ALA A 342 10.61 -5.31 -14.03
C ALA A 342 12.06 -4.82 -13.92
N ALA A 343 12.77 -4.78 -15.05
CA ALA A 343 14.07 -4.13 -15.11
C ALA A 343 13.97 -2.65 -14.67
N PRO A 344 14.94 -2.14 -13.88
CA PRO A 344 14.87 -0.79 -13.35
C PRO A 344 15.01 0.27 -14.45
N ASP A 345 14.01 1.17 -14.53
CA ASP A 345 14.12 2.41 -15.30
C ASP A 345 14.69 3.51 -14.38
N TRP A 346 16.02 3.61 -14.34
CA TRP A 346 16.72 4.54 -13.46
C TRP A 346 16.33 6.01 -13.67
N PRO A 347 16.19 6.54 -14.89
CA PRO A 347 15.67 7.89 -15.11
C PRO A 347 14.29 8.11 -14.47
N LEU A 348 13.36 7.18 -14.66
CA LEU A 348 12.03 7.27 -14.06
C LEU A 348 12.08 7.20 -12.54
N LEU A 349 12.86 6.26 -11.99
CA LEU A 349 13.03 6.09 -10.54
C LEU A 349 13.67 7.33 -9.90
N ALA A 350 14.64 7.97 -10.56
CA ALA A 350 15.24 9.22 -10.10
C ALA A 350 14.21 10.35 -10.04
N ALA A 351 13.36 10.49 -11.07
CA ALA A 351 12.29 11.49 -11.09
C ALA A 351 11.24 11.24 -9.99
N GLN A 352 10.92 9.97 -9.72
CA GLN A 352 10.02 9.59 -8.62
C GLN A 352 10.61 9.95 -7.26
N LEU A 353 11.89 9.63 -7.03
CA LEU A 353 12.57 9.99 -5.78
C LEU A 353 12.61 11.51 -5.57
N GLU A 354 12.99 12.28 -6.59
CA GLU A 354 13.00 13.74 -6.50
C GLU A 354 11.62 14.32 -6.17
N THR A 355 10.56 13.76 -6.76
CA THR A 355 9.19 14.15 -6.44
C THR A 355 8.83 13.87 -4.99
N GLN A 356 9.23 12.71 -4.44
CA GLN A 356 8.99 12.36 -3.04
C GLN A 356 9.77 13.27 -2.08
N LEU A 357 11.02 13.59 -2.38
CA LEU A 357 11.85 14.47 -1.56
C LEU A 357 11.34 15.92 -1.58
N ALA A 358 10.92 16.42 -2.74
CA ALA A 358 10.30 17.74 -2.86
C ALA A 358 8.96 17.84 -2.09
N GLN A 359 8.20 16.74 -1.99
CA GLN A 359 6.99 16.70 -1.19
C GLN A 359 7.25 16.76 0.33
N ALA A 360 8.46 16.42 0.76
CA ALA A 360 8.93 16.46 2.15
C ALA A 360 9.74 17.74 2.45
N ASP A 361 9.56 18.81 1.68
CA ASP A 361 10.34 20.03 1.87
C ASP A 361 10.14 20.66 3.25
N GLY A 362 11.23 21.13 3.85
CA GLY A 362 11.28 21.61 5.24
C GLY A 362 11.20 20.53 6.33
N ASP A 363 11.05 19.25 5.97
CA ASP A 363 11.02 18.10 6.91
C ASP A 363 12.17 17.13 6.61
N VAL A 364 13.30 17.37 7.28
CA VAL A 364 14.53 16.57 7.11
C VAL A 364 14.31 15.11 7.45
N GLU A 365 13.52 14.82 8.49
CA GLU A 365 13.25 13.44 8.91
C GLU A 365 12.45 12.70 7.82
N ALA A 366 11.42 13.34 7.25
CA ALA A 366 10.66 12.76 6.15
C ALA A 366 11.51 12.56 4.88
N LYS A 367 12.46 13.46 4.57
CA LYS A 367 13.41 13.26 3.46
C LYS A 367 14.31 12.05 3.71
N MET A 368 14.84 11.91 4.93
CA MET A 368 15.67 10.75 5.29
C MET A 368 14.89 9.44 5.22
N ASP A 369 13.64 9.43 5.69
CA ASP A 369 12.74 8.28 5.58
C ASP A 369 12.47 7.91 4.11
N ALA A 370 12.23 8.90 3.25
CA ALA A 370 12.00 8.68 1.81
C ALA A 370 13.23 8.05 1.13
N LEU A 371 14.44 8.58 1.39
CA LEU A 371 15.69 8.00 0.88
C LEU A 371 15.87 6.55 1.33
N ARG A 372 15.67 6.27 2.63
CA ARG A 372 15.80 4.91 3.19
C ARG A 372 14.78 3.95 2.58
N HIS A 373 13.51 4.35 2.51
CA HIS A 373 12.47 3.51 1.91
C HIS A 373 12.74 3.24 0.42
N PHE A 374 13.16 4.25 -0.34
CA PHE A 374 13.51 4.08 -1.75
C PHE A 374 14.69 3.11 -1.92
N GLN A 375 15.77 3.29 -1.15
CA GLN A 375 16.95 2.41 -1.19
C GLN A 375 16.57 0.97 -0.83
N HIS A 376 15.79 0.77 0.24
CA HIS A 376 15.38 -0.57 0.65
C HIS A 376 14.48 -1.24 -0.40
N ALA A 377 13.55 -0.49 -1.00
CA ALA A 377 12.65 -0.99 -2.04
C ALA A 377 13.40 -1.42 -3.31
N GLN A 378 14.32 -0.59 -3.81
CA GLN A 378 15.08 -0.95 -5.02
C GLN A 378 16.07 -2.09 -4.75
N THR A 379 16.75 -2.09 -3.60
CA THR A 379 17.62 -3.21 -3.19
C THR A 379 16.82 -4.51 -3.15
N PHE A 380 15.62 -4.48 -2.56
CA PHE A 380 14.77 -5.66 -2.47
C PHE A 380 14.32 -6.18 -3.84
N ARG A 381 13.96 -5.28 -4.78
CA ARG A 381 13.63 -5.67 -6.16
C ARG A 381 14.81 -6.31 -6.87
N LEU A 382 16.00 -5.74 -6.74
CA LEU A 382 17.22 -6.32 -7.32
C LEU A 382 17.49 -7.72 -6.77
N VAL A 383 17.32 -7.93 -5.46
CA VAL A 383 17.47 -9.26 -4.84
C VAL A 383 16.43 -10.25 -5.37
N ALA A 384 15.17 -9.83 -5.50
CA ALA A 384 14.12 -10.70 -6.05
C ALA A 384 14.41 -11.10 -7.49
N GLN A 385 14.95 -10.18 -8.31
CA GLN A 385 15.34 -10.42 -9.69
C GLN A 385 16.58 -11.31 -9.81
N ASP A 386 17.57 -11.10 -8.95
CA ASP A 386 18.78 -11.94 -8.83
C ASP A 386 18.40 -13.39 -8.50
N LEU A 387 17.55 -13.59 -7.48
CA LEU A 387 17.04 -14.92 -7.14
C LEU A 387 16.18 -15.56 -8.24
N ALA A 388 15.58 -14.74 -9.12
CA ALA A 388 14.88 -15.21 -10.32
C ALA A 388 15.82 -15.50 -11.51
N GLY A 389 17.14 -15.34 -11.33
CA GLY A 389 18.16 -15.58 -12.35
C GLY A 389 18.22 -14.51 -13.45
N MET A 390 17.72 -13.31 -13.18
CA MET A 390 17.68 -12.22 -14.16
C MET A 390 19.01 -11.47 -14.33
N TRP A 391 19.94 -11.65 -13.39
CA TRP A 391 21.20 -10.92 -13.35
C TRP A 391 22.40 -11.88 -13.29
N THR A 392 23.49 -11.51 -13.97
CA THR A 392 24.82 -12.03 -13.63
C THR A 392 25.35 -11.27 -12.41
N LEU A 393 26.36 -11.81 -11.74
CA LEU A 393 26.97 -11.16 -10.57
C LEU A 393 27.48 -9.75 -10.88
N GLU A 394 28.13 -9.59 -12.04
CA GLU A 394 28.68 -8.31 -12.51
C GLU A 394 27.57 -7.32 -12.81
N ALA A 395 26.53 -7.73 -13.53
CA ALA A 395 25.40 -6.87 -13.86
C ALA A 395 24.64 -6.42 -12.61
N LEU A 396 24.46 -7.32 -11.63
CA LEU A 396 23.86 -6.99 -10.35
C LEU A 396 24.70 -5.92 -9.60
N SER A 397 26.02 -6.06 -9.62
CA SER A 397 26.93 -5.10 -8.95
C SER A 397 26.87 -3.72 -9.63
N ASP A 398 26.74 -3.69 -10.95
CA ASP A 398 26.48 -2.46 -11.70
C ASP A 398 25.15 -1.80 -11.29
N GLU A 399 24.06 -2.58 -11.17
CA GLU A 399 22.75 -2.03 -10.77
C GLU A 399 22.74 -1.53 -9.32
N LEU A 400 23.41 -2.23 -8.39
CA LEU A 400 23.59 -1.79 -7.02
C LEU A 400 24.43 -0.50 -6.94
N SER A 401 25.42 -0.36 -7.81
CA SER A 401 26.24 0.86 -7.89
C SER A 401 25.46 2.04 -8.45
N ARG A 402 24.63 1.83 -9.48
CA ARG A 402 23.69 2.86 -9.98
C ARG A 402 22.69 3.31 -8.93
N LEU A 403 22.19 2.38 -8.10
CA LEU A 403 21.32 2.72 -6.98
C LEU A 403 22.03 3.64 -5.99
N ALA A 404 23.27 3.30 -5.61
CA ALA A 404 24.08 4.10 -4.70
C ALA A 404 24.33 5.51 -5.25
N ASP A 405 24.74 5.61 -6.52
CA ASP A 405 24.96 6.90 -7.21
C ASP A 405 23.71 7.78 -7.21
N LEU A 406 22.55 7.19 -7.55
CA LEU A 406 21.27 7.91 -7.60
C LEU A 406 20.89 8.45 -6.22
N VAL A 407 20.96 7.61 -5.19
CA VAL A 407 20.61 7.99 -3.81
C VAL A 407 21.58 9.05 -3.27
N LEU A 408 22.89 8.90 -3.51
CA LEU A 408 23.89 9.90 -3.12
C LEU A 408 23.65 11.24 -3.82
N ALA A 409 23.40 11.24 -5.13
CA ALA A 409 23.14 12.46 -5.89
C ALA A 409 21.89 13.20 -5.38
N ALA A 410 20.82 12.46 -5.06
CA ALA A 410 19.62 13.04 -4.48
C ALA A 410 19.87 13.59 -3.06
N ALA A 411 20.58 12.84 -2.22
CA ALA A 411 20.90 13.25 -0.85
C ALA A 411 21.73 14.54 -0.83
N VAL A 412 22.78 14.65 -1.67
CA VAL A 412 23.61 15.87 -1.76
C VAL A 412 22.79 17.07 -2.23
N ARG A 413 21.96 16.90 -3.27
CA ARG A 413 21.11 17.99 -3.77
C ARG A 413 20.17 18.54 -2.70
N HIS A 414 19.50 17.65 -1.95
CA HIS A 414 18.54 18.06 -0.93
C HIS A 414 19.23 18.59 0.33
N ALA A 415 20.36 18.00 0.74
CA ALA A 415 21.18 18.52 1.83
C ALA A 415 21.65 19.96 1.54
N TRP A 416 22.05 20.27 0.29
CA TRP A 416 22.42 21.62 -0.10
C TRP A 416 21.26 22.61 -0.01
N ARG A 417 20.07 22.20 -0.48
CA ARG A 417 18.85 23.04 -0.43
C ARG A 417 18.43 23.37 1.01
N ASP A 418 18.66 22.45 1.93
CA ASP A 418 18.27 22.61 3.33
C ASP A 418 19.25 23.48 4.14
N ILE A 419 20.41 23.86 3.56
CA ILE A 419 21.34 24.80 4.21
C ILE A 419 20.76 26.22 4.15
N PRO A 420 20.46 26.85 5.31
CA PRO A 420 19.82 28.17 5.35
C PRO A 420 20.69 29.31 4.79
N SER A 421 22.02 29.18 4.94
CA SER A 421 23.02 30.18 4.55
C SER A 421 23.73 29.81 3.24
N ARG A 422 23.01 29.20 2.29
CA ARG A 422 23.59 28.88 0.97
C ARG A 422 23.91 30.19 0.22
N HIS A 423 25.16 30.33 -0.22
CA HIS A 423 25.61 31.51 -0.95
C HIS A 423 25.44 31.37 -2.48
N CYS A 424 25.15 30.14 -2.97
CA CYS A 424 24.86 29.87 -4.37
C CYS A 424 23.76 28.80 -4.53
N GLU A 425 23.12 28.78 -5.70
CA GLU A 425 22.05 27.82 -6.01
C GLU A 425 22.60 26.40 -6.27
N THR A 426 23.77 26.28 -6.88
CA THR A 426 24.40 24.98 -7.18
C THR A 426 25.84 24.97 -6.64
N PRO A 427 26.19 24.03 -5.74
CA PRO A 427 27.50 24.02 -5.13
C PRO A 427 28.53 23.42 -6.09
N ARG A 428 29.76 23.94 -6.08
CA ARG A 428 30.92 23.32 -6.71
C ARG A 428 31.45 22.22 -5.78
N PHE A 429 30.72 21.11 -5.74
CA PHE A 429 30.92 20.01 -4.81
C PHE A 429 30.93 18.66 -5.55
N ALA A 430 31.82 17.76 -5.15
CA ALA A 430 31.92 16.43 -5.71
C ALA A 430 32.00 15.36 -4.60
N VAL A 431 31.34 14.23 -4.85
CA VAL A 431 31.48 13.00 -4.05
C VAL A 431 32.29 12.03 -4.88
N ILE A 432 33.42 11.55 -4.36
CA ILE A 432 34.27 10.58 -5.05
C ILE A 432 34.13 9.24 -4.34
N GLY A 433 33.63 8.24 -5.07
CA GLY A 433 33.54 6.87 -4.61
C GLY A 433 34.87 6.13 -4.75
N TYR A 434 35.31 5.51 -3.66
CA TYR A 434 36.46 4.62 -3.58
C TYR A 434 35.99 3.17 -3.41
N GLY A 435 36.95 2.24 -3.32
CA GLY A 435 36.68 0.85 -2.99
C GLY A 435 35.66 0.21 -3.94
N LYS A 436 34.67 -0.47 -3.37
CA LYS A 436 33.64 -1.19 -4.14
C LYS A 436 32.75 -0.26 -4.95
N LEU A 437 32.41 0.93 -4.44
CA LEU A 437 31.62 1.91 -5.17
C LEU A 437 32.39 2.40 -6.41
N GLY A 438 33.67 2.77 -6.23
CA GLY A 438 34.52 3.23 -7.32
C GLY A 438 34.81 2.15 -8.37
N GLY A 439 34.87 0.89 -7.96
CA GLY A 439 35.05 -0.28 -8.84
C GLY A 439 33.76 -0.85 -9.44
N LYS A 440 32.58 -0.36 -9.03
CA LYS A 440 31.26 -0.93 -9.35
C LYS A 440 31.06 -2.40 -8.93
N GLU A 441 31.61 -2.74 -7.77
CA GLU A 441 31.60 -4.08 -7.18
C GLU A 441 30.75 -4.12 -5.91
N LEU A 442 29.68 -3.31 -5.86
CA LEU A 442 28.79 -3.27 -4.70
C LEU A 442 27.94 -4.55 -4.61
N GLY A 443 28.01 -5.21 -3.46
CA GLY A 443 27.04 -6.21 -3.01
C GLY A 443 26.04 -5.66 -1.99
N TYR A 444 25.02 -6.45 -1.63
CA TYR A 444 23.86 -6.02 -0.82
C TYR A 444 24.17 -5.44 0.58
N ALA A 445 25.32 -5.77 1.16
CA ALA A 445 25.75 -5.31 2.48
C ALA A 445 27.06 -4.50 2.42
N SER A 446 27.34 -3.88 1.27
CA SER A 446 28.56 -3.09 1.10
C SER A 446 28.40 -1.70 1.70
N ASP A 447 29.43 -1.25 2.39
CA ASP A 447 29.57 0.14 2.80
C ASP A 447 29.96 1.03 1.61
N LEU A 448 29.71 2.35 1.73
CA LEU A 448 30.10 3.34 0.73
C LEU A 448 31.37 4.07 1.20
N ASP A 449 32.49 3.75 0.57
CA ASP A 449 33.74 4.47 0.75
C ASP A 449 33.70 5.75 -0.08
N ILE A 450 33.43 6.90 0.55
CA ILE A 450 33.29 8.18 -0.16
C ILE A 450 34.15 9.28 0.47
N ILE A 451 34.69 10.14 -0.38
CA ILE A 451 35.31 11.41 0.02
C ILE A 451 34.57 12.58 -0.62
N PHE A 452 34.65 13.74 0.04
CA PHE A 452 34.00 14.96 -0.40
C PHE A 452 35.05 15.98 -0.83
N LEU A 453 34.87 16.54 -2.03
CA LEU A 453 35.70 17.61 -2.57
C LEU A 453 34.83 18.84 -2.83
N TYR A 454 35.37 20.02 -2.62
CA TYR A 454 34.70 21.28 -2.94
C TYR A 454 35.70 22.25 -3.56
N ASP A 455 35.19 23.19 -4.35
CA ASP A 455 35.95 24.24 -5.01
C ASP A 455 35.20 25.56 -4.85
N ASP A 456 35.37 26.18 -3.68
CA ASP A 456 34.60 27.32 -3.22
C ASP A 456 35.49 28.30 -2.45
N GLU A 457 35.48 29.57 -2.85
CA GLU A 457 36.25 30.64 -2.24
C GLU A 457 35.51 31.31 -1.07
N HIS A 458 34.26 30.91 -0.79
CA HIS A 458 33.44 31.51 0.27
C HIS A 458 33.98 31.14 1.69
N PRO A 459 34.10 32.10 2.62
CA PRO A 459 34.74 31.90 3.94
C PRO A 459 33.99 30.94 4.88
N THR A 460 32.72 30.65 4.60
CA THR A 460 31.98 29.54 5.19
C THR A 460 31.76 28.47 4.13
N PRO A 461 32.59 27.41 4.07
CA PRO A 461 32.43 26.35 3.11
C PRO A 461 31.10 25.61 3.34
N PRO A 462 30.56 24.95 2.30
CA PRO A 462 29.24 24.30 2.30
C PRO A 462 29.05 23.19 3.36
N ILE A 463 30.09 22.84 4.12
CA ILE A 463 30.05 21.80 5.15
C ILE A 463 30.71 22.33 6.43
N CYS A 464 30.02 23.19 7.15
CA CYS A 464 30.31 23.45 8.56
C CYS A 464 29.09 23.09 9.40
N ILE A 465 28.88 21.78 9.56
CA ILE A 465 28.00 21.23 10.59
C ILE A 465 28.68 21.48 11.95
N PRO A 466 28.01 22.03 12.97
CA PRO A 466 28.62 22.25 14.28
C PRO A 466 29.12 20.91 14.87
N GLY A 467 30.44 20.74 14.96
CA GLY A 467 31.07 19.55 15.55
C GLY A 467 32.13 18.84 14.69
N TRP A 468 32.23 19.15 13.39
CA TRP A 468 33.28 18.60 12.53
C TRP A 468 34.33 19.67 12.20
N ARG A 469 35.49 19.62 12.88
CA ARG A 469 36.67 20.38 12.46
C ARG A 469 37.47 19.52 11.47
N ALA A 470 37.26 19.73 10.18
CA ALA A 470 38.26 19.34 9.19
C ALA A 470 39.45 20.30 9.30
N SER A 471 40.62 19.78 9.64
CA SER A 471 41.88 20.52 9.64
C SER A 471 42.22 20.95 8.22
N CYS A 472 42.00 22.22 7.89
CA CYS A 472 42.61 22.86 6.73
C CYS A 472 44.14 22.93 6.96
N PRO A 473 44.99 22.46 6.03
CA PRO A 473 46.38 22.86 6.03
C PRO A 473 46.49 24.30 5.50
N PRO A 474 47.40 25.14 6.03
CA PRO A 474 47.63 26.47 5.52
C PRO A 474 48.56 26.43 4.31
N GLY A 475 48.15 27.08 3.21
CA GLY A 475 49.02 27.59 2.14
C GLY A 475 49.52 26.57 1.13
#